data_AF-A0A356YUH7-F1
#
_entry.id   AF-A0A356YUH7-F1
#
_cell.length_a   1.000
_cell.length_b   1.000
_cell.length_c   1.000
_cell.angle_alpha   90.00
_cell.angle_beta   90.00
_cell.angle_gamma   90.00
#
_symmetry.space_group_name_H-M   'P 1'
#
loop_
_entity.id
_entity.type
_entity.pdbx_description
1 polymer ?
#
loop_
_entity_poly.entity_id
_entity_poly.type
_entity_poly.pdbx_seq_one_letter_code
_entity_poly.pdbx_strand_id
1 'polypeptide(L)'
;MSDPKCIGILSAHFGKGRKSFSFEYDPEWISTREQLLLDPDLGWYSGQQFPNNRDNFGIFLDSMPDSWGRTLMQRREPQRAQDECRAPRVLHDIDYLLGVYDESRMGALRFKSDPNGPFLETASATTTPPWTTLGELQEAAKVIESDEKDTRIQVLI
;
A
#
# COMPACT_ATOMS: atom_id res chain seq x y z
N MET A 1 -19.16 10.83 10.20
CA MET A 1 -18.26 10.55 9.06
C MET A 1 -19.10 9.79 8.03
N SER A 2 -19.02 10.13 6.74
CA SER A 2 -19.77 9.37 5.72
C SER A 2 -19.20 7.97 5.61
N ASP A 3 -20.07 6.97 5.46
CA ASP A 3 -19.62 5.60 5.23
C ASP A 3 -18.79 5.49 3.95
N PRO A 4 -17.73 4.66 3.94
CA PRO A 4 -16.95 4.42 2.73
C PRO A 4 -17.84 3.83 1.64
N LYS A 5 -17.71 4.33 0.42
CA LYS A 5 -18.42 3.81 -0.75
C LYS A 5 -17.47 3.06 -1.66
N CYS A 6 -17.91 1.92 -2.17
CA CYS A 6 -17.19 1.18 -3.20
C CYS A 6 -17.14 2.03 -4.47
N ILE A 7 -15.93 2.31 -4.96
CA ILE A 7 -15.73 3.01 -6.24
C ILE A 7 -15.51 2.04 -7.40
N GLY A 8 -15.05 0.83 -7.11
CA GLY A 8 -14.64 -0.14 -8.11
C GLY A 8 -13.57 -1.11 -7.63
N ILE A 9 -13.07 -1.91 -8.57
CA ILE A 9 -12.13 -3.00 -8.35
C ILE A 9 -10.84 -2.71 -9.10
N LEU A 10 -9.73 -2.68 -8.36
CA LEU A 10 -8.37 -2.63 -8.90
C LEU A 10 -7.82 -4.06 -9.01
N SER A 11 -7.37 -4.45 -10.19
CA SER A 11 -6.78 -5.77 -10.45
C SER A 11 -5.34 -5.64 -10.92
N ALA A 12 -4.46 -6.47 -10.37
CA ALA A 12 -3.06 -6.57 -10.80
C ALA A 12 -2.86 -7.81 -11.69
N HIS A 13 -2.21 -7.62 -12.83
CA HIS A 13 -1.96 -8.67 -13.81
C HIS A 13 -0.47 -9.01 -13.86
N PHE A 14 -0.17 -10.30 -13.73
CA PHE A 14 1.18 -10.85 -13.80
C PHE A 14 1.28 -11.80 -14.99
N GLY A 15 1.75 -11.33 -16.15
CA GLY A 15 1.84 -12.18 -17.34
C GLY A 15 2.63 -11.58 -18.52
N LYS A 16 3.28 -12.43 -19.33
CA LYS A 16 4.02 -12.08 -20.57
C LYS A 16 4.97 -10.87 -20.45
N GLY A 17 5.68 -10.76 -19.32
CA GLY A 17 6.66 -9.69 -19.10
C GLY A 17 6.09 -8.28 -18.90
N ARG A 18 4.75 -8.14 -18.81
CA ARG A 18 4.08 -6.90 -18.41
C ARG A 18 3.50 -7.08 -17.02
N LYS A 19 3.75 -6.09 -16.17
CA LYS A 19 3.09 -5.91 -14.88
C LYS A 19 2.17 -4.73 -15.08
N SER A 20 0.86 -4.95 -15.07
CA SER A 20 -0.09 -3.88 -15.32
C SER A 20 -1.25 -3.94 -14.36
N PHE A 21 -1.72 -2.77 -13.96
CA PHE A 21 -2.97 -2.61 -13.25
C PHE A 21 -4.11 -2.34 -14.22
N SER A 22 -5.29 -2.83 -13.86
CA SER A 22 -6.54 -2.45 -14.49
C SER A 22 -7.55 -2.05 -13.44
N PHE A 23 -8.44 -1.14 -13.78
CA PHE A 23 -9.50 -0.72 -12.89
C PHE A 23 -10.85 -0.85 -13.57
N GLU A 24 -11.85 -1.28 -12.81
CA GLU A 24 -13.24 -1.34 -13.24
C GLU A 24 -14.09 -0.63 -12.19
N TYR A 25 -14.85 0.36 -12.61
CA TYR A 25 -15.77 1.06 -11.72
C TYR A 25 -16.90 0.16 -11.23
N ASP A 26 -17.35 0.43 -10.01
CA ASP A 26 -18.60 -0.12 -9.51
C ASP A 26 -19.79 0.48 -10.30
N PRO A 27 -20.72 -0.35 -10.81
CA PRO A 27 -21.87 0.15 -11.57
C PRO A 27 -22.77 1.13 -10.77
N GLU A 28 -22.87 0.95 -9.45
CA GLU A 28 -23.62 1.87 -8.58
C GLU A 28 -22.88 3.21 -8.46
N TRP A 29 -21.54 3.19 -8.45
CA TRP A 29 -20.74 4.42 -8.41
C TRP A 29 -20.95 5.29 -9.66
N ILE A 30 -20.85 4.70 -10.85
CA ILE A 30 -21.02 5.43 -12.13
C ILE A 30 -22.45 5.94 -12.31
N SER A 31 -23.46 5.20 -11.82
CA SER A 31 -24.87 5.56 -12.01
C SER A 31 -25.39 6.61 -11.03
N THR A 32 -24.81 6.71 -9.83
CA THR A 32 -25.31 7.59 -8.76
C THR A 32 -24.54 8.89 -8.60
N ARG A 33 -23.34 9.00 -9.16
CA ARG A 33 -22.48 10.18 -9.02
C ARG A 33 -22.45 11.01 -10.29
N GLU A 34 -22.36 12.32 -10.11
CA GLU A 34 -21.95 13.21 -11.19
C GLU A 34 -20.56 12.80 -11.67
N GLN A 35 -20.28 13.01 -12.97
CA GLN A 35 -19.02 12.60 -13.59
C GLN A 35 -17.84 13.26 -12.87
N LEU A 36 -17.15 12.47 -12.03
CA LEU A 36 -15.96 12.88 -11.32
C LEU A 36 -14.74 12.32 -12.04
N LEU A 37 -13.91 13.21 -12.59
CA LEU A 37 -12.65 12.81 -13.20
C LEU A 37 -11.66 12.42 -12.09
N LEU A 38 -11.53 11.12 -11.83
CA LEU A 38 -10.60 10.58 -10.84
C LEU A 38 -9.16 10.59 -11.34
N ASP A 39 -8.97 10.24 -12.61
CA ASP A 39 -7.66 10.14 -13.25
C ASP A 39 -7.83 10.47 -14.74
N PRO A 40 -6.89 11.20 -15.39
CA PRO A 40 -6.95 11.47 -16.82
C PRO A 40 -7.00 10.22 -17.71
N ASP A 41 -6.41 9.11 -17.27
CA ASP A 41 -6.40 7.83 -17.99
C ASP A 41 -7.63 6.96 -17.65
N LEU A 42 -8.55 7.46 -16.81
CA LEU A 42 -9.72 6.71 -16.38
C LEU A 42 -11.01 7.34 -16.92
N GLY A 43 -11.65 6.63 -17.84
CA GLY A 43 -12.88 7.06 -18.49
C GLY A 43 -14.12 6.75 -17.64
N TRP A 44 -15.18 7.55 -17.81
CA TRP A 44 -16.44 7.37 -17.08
C TRP A 44 -17.34 6.31 -17.73
N TYR A 45 -16.93 5.05 -17.68
CA TYR A 45 -17.70 3.92 -18.22
C TYR A 45 -17.42 2.61 -17.46
N SER A 46 -18.36 1.68 -17.55
CA SER A 46 -18.28 0.35 -16.93
C SER A 46 -17.35 -0.59 -17.69
N GLY A 47 -16.74 -1.55 -16.99
CA GLY A 47 -15.83 -2.52 -17.58
C GLY A 47 -14.38 -2.20 -17.30
N GLN A 48 -13.52 -3.17 -17.61
CA GLN A 48 -12.10 -3.11 -17.30
C GLN A 48 -11.37 -2.07 -18.14
N GLN A 49 -10.65 -1.18 -17.48
CA GLN A 49 -9.85 -0.11 -18.08
C GLN A 49 -8.37 -0.32 -17.78
N PHE A 50 -7.51 0.18 -18.66
CA PHE A 50 -6.06 0.11 -18.53
C PHE A 50 -5.47 1.51 -18.77
N PRO A 51 -4.40 1.87 -18.05
CA PRO A 51 -3.77 3.18 -18.21
C PRO A 51 -3.04 3.28 -19.56
N ASN A 52 -2.97 4.49 -20.12
CA ASN A 52 -2.32 4.71 -21.41
C ASN A 52 -0.80 4.79 -21.26
N ASN A 53 -0.05 3.93 -21.96
CA ASN A 53 1.42 3.93 -21.99
C ASN A 53 2.09 3.88 -20.61
N ARG A 54 1.40 3.36 -19.60
CA ARG A 54 1.86 3.21 -18.22
C ARG A 54 1.44 1.84 -17.70
N ASP A 55 2.05 1.43 -16.60
CA ASP A 55 1.72 0.18 -15.92
C ASP A 55 0.66 0.37 -14.82
N ASN A 56 0.42 1.60 -14.38
CA ASN A 56 -0.56 1.93 -13.34
C ASN A 56 -1.23 3.31 -13.59
N PHE A 57 -2.40 3.52 -13.01
CA PHE A 57 -3.10 4.82 -13.01
C PHE A 57 -2.47 5.76 -11.98
N GLY A 58 -2.43 7.06 -12.28
CA GLY A 58 -1.86 8.07 -11.39
C GLY A 58 -2.53 8.09 -10.01
N ILE A 59 -3.86 8.00 -9.96
CA ILE A 59 -4.61 8.01 -8.70
C ILE A 59 -4.20 6.89 -7.73
N PHE A 60 -3.81 5.72 -8.24
CA PHE A 60 -3.33 4.62 -7.38
C PHE A 60 -1.86 4.78 -7.00
N LEU A 61 -1.06 5.46 -7.82
CA LEU A 61 0.33 5.79 -7.49
C LEU A 61 0.41 6.73 -6.28
N ASP A 62 -0.54 7.65 -6.13
CA ASP A 62 -0.63 8.53 -4.95
C ASP A 62 -0.85 7.75 -3.64
N SER A 63 -1.40 6.53 -3.74
CA SER A 63 -1.63 5.61 -2.62
C SER A 63 -0.49 4.61 -2.40
N MET A 64 0.58 4.65 -3.22
CA MET A 64 1.75 3.78 -3.08
C MET A 64 2.75 4.37 -2.09
N PRO A 65 3.59 3.53 -1.46
CA PRO A 65 4.67 4.03 -0.62
C PRO A 65 5.73 4.73 -1.49
N ASP A 66 6.36 5.74 -0.89
CA ASP A 66 7.52 6.41 -1.48
C ASP A 66 8.75 5.47 -1.57
N SER A 67 9.86 6.01 -2.06
CA SER A 67 11.10 5.22 -2.22
C SER A 67 11.63 4.68 -0.89
N TRP A 68 11.42 5.40 0.21
CA TRP A 68 11.88 4.96 1.53
C TRP A 68 10.96 3.87 2.09
N GLY A 69 9.64 4.04 1.99
CA GLY A 69 8.65 3.03 2.36
C GLY A 69 8.87 1.72 1.59
N ARG A 70 9.10 1.79 0.27
CA ARG A 70 9.47 0.60 -0.53
C ARG A 70 10.74 -0.07 -0.01
N THR A 71 11.75 0.71 0.35
CA THR A 71 13.01 0.18 0.91
C THR A 71 12.79 -0.52 2.24
N LEU A 72 11.99 0.05 3.14
CA LEU A 72 11.66 -0.57 4.42
C LEU A 72 10.92 -1.89 4.23
N MET A 73 9.93 -1.93 3.34
CA MET A 73 9.19 -3.16 3.02
C MET A 73 10.10 -4.24 2.44
N GLN A 74 11.03 -3.89 1.54
CA GLN A 74 12.02 -4.82 1.00
C GLN A 74 12.94 -5.40 2.09
N ARG A 75 13.35 -4.59 3.06
CA ARG A 75 14.20 -5.04 4.19
C ARG A 75 13.45 -5.92 5.18
N ARG A 76 12.14 -5.71 5.34
CA ARG A 76 11.28 -6.51 6.22
C ARG A 76 10.93 -7.88 5.63
N GLU A 77 10.84 -7.98 4.32
CA GLU A 77 10.43 -9.21 3.62
C GLU A 77 11.27 -10.46 3.98
N PRO A 78 12.61 -10.41 4.11
CA PRO A 78 13.39 -11.54 4.60
C PRO A 78 13.03 -12.02 6.01
N GLN A 79 12.77 -11.08 6.93
CA GLN A 79 12.38 -11.38 8.31
C GLN A 79 10.98 -12.02 8.33
N ARG A 80 10.03 -11.41 7.61
CA ARG A 80 8.68 -11.95 7.45
C ARG A 80 8.69 -13.34 6.81
N ALA A 81 9.53 -13.56 5.81
CA ALA A 81 9.67 -14.86 5.15
C ALA A 81 10.22 -15.93 6.11
N GLN A 82 11.16 -15.56 6.98
CA GLN A 82 11.68 -16.43 8.03
C GLN A 82 10.57 -16.81 9.03
N ASP A 83 9.79 -15.85 9.51
CA ASP A 83 8.66 -16.08 10.42
C ASP A 83 7.59 -16.99 9.79
N GLU A 84 7.34 -16.81 8.49
CA GLU A 84 6.40 -17.61 7.70
C GLU A 84 7.01 -18.93 7.17
N CYS A 85 8.24 -19.28 7.56
CA CYS A 85 8.95 -20.50 7.13
C CYS A 85 9.02 -20.68 5.59
N ARG A 86 9.21 -19.58 4.86
CA ARG A 86 9.30 -19.56 3.40
C ARG A 86 10.53 -18.80 2.91
N ALA A 87 10.87 -18.96 1.63
CA ALA A 87 11.89 -18.13 1.00
C ALA A 87 11.40 -16.69 0.84
N PRO A 88 12.28 -15.68 0.99
CA PRO A 88 11.96 -14.29 0.68
C PRO A 88 11.54 -14.16 -0.79
N ARG A 89 10.48 -13.40 -1.06
CA ARG A 89 9.98 -13.19 -2.43
C ARG A 89 10.36 -11.80 -2.94
N VAL A 90 10.38 -11.66 -4.26
CA VAL A 90 10.54 -10.34 -4.89
C VAL A 90 9.20 -9.61 -4.78
N LEU A 91 9.21 -8.46 -4.11
CA LEU A 91 8.02 -7.61 -4.01
C LEU A 91 7.73 -6.94 -5.36
N HIS A 92 6.46 -6.83 -5.70
CA HIS A 92 5.96 -6.13 -6.89
C HIS A 92 5.09 -4.94 -6.48
N ASP A 93 4.67 -4.12 -7.44
CA ASP A 93 3.88 -2.92 -7.16
C ASP A 93 2.58 -3.22 -6.40
N ILE A 94 1.93 -4.36 -6.63
CA ILE A 94 0.77 -4.76 -5.81
C ILE A 94 1.17 -4.98 -4.35
N ASP A 95 2.33 -5.56 -4.08
CA ASP A 95 2.77 -5.85 -2.72
C ASP A 95 3.09 -4.57 -1.97
N TYR A 96 3.68 -3.59 -2.67
CA TYR A 96 3.87 -2.24 -2.15
C TYR A 96 2.55 -1.55 -1.87
N LEU A 97 1.60 -1.59 -2.79
CA LEU A 97 0.28 -1.00 -2.59
C LEU A 97 -0.44 -1.65 -1.40
N LEU A 98 -0.36 -2.97 -1.28
CA LEU A 98 -1.10 -3.73 -0.26
C LEU A 98 -0.47 -3.67 1.13
N GLY A 99 0.85 -3.50 1.23
CA GLY A 99 1.55 -3.43 2.52
C GLY A 99 1.68 -2.02 3.12
N VAL A 100 1.00 -1.02 2.53
CA VAL A 100 0.84 0.30 3.18
C VAL A 100 -0.33 0.24 4.15
N TYR A 101 -0.05 0.61 5.39
CA TYR A 101 -1.02 0.71 6.48
C TYR A 101 -2.12 1.72 6.14
N ASP A 102 -3.37 1.26 6.11
CA ASP A 102 -4.50 2.03 5.57
C ASP A 102 -4.77 3.34 6.32
N GLU A 103 -4.57 3.41 7.65
CA GLU A 103 -4.77 4.66 8.40
C GLU A 103 -3.68 5.70 8.17
N SER A 104 -2.48 5.27 7.78
CA SER A 104 -1.37 6.18 7.44
C SER A 104 -1.31 6.50 5.95
N ARG A 105 -2.17 5.86 5.14
CA ARG A 105 -2.17 6.03 3.69
C ARG A 105 -2.62 7.44 3.35
N MET A 106 -1.84 8.09 2.51
CA MET A 106 -2.22 9.39 1.97
C MET A 106 -3.29 9.24 0.88
N GLY A 107 -4.18 10.23 0.79
CA GLY A 107 -5.26 10.26 -0.20
C GLY A 107 -6.62 9.83 0.35
N ALA A 108 -7.61 9.76 -0.55
CA ALA A 108 -8.99 9.42 -0.22
C ALA A 108 -9.36 7.95 -0.50
N LEU A 109 -8.40 7.18 -1.03
CA LEU A 109 -8.61 5.78 -1.41
C LEU A 109 -8.23 4.85 -0.27
N ARG A 110 -9.11 3.89 -0.01
CA ARG A 110 -8.90 2.79 0.93
C ARG A 110 -9.14 1.49 0.20
N PHE A 111 -8.41 0.46 0.58
CA PHE A 111 -8.39 -0.81 -0.15
C PHE A 111 -8.86 -1.95 0.73
N LYS A 112 -9.47 -2.96 0.10
CA LYS A 112 -9.83 -4.22 0.71
C LYS A 112 -9.42 -5.37 -0.21
N SER A 113 -8.91 -6.46 0.35
CA SER A 113 -8.69 -7.71 -0.39
C SER A 113 -9.98 -8.54 -0.50
N ASP A 114 -10.87 -8.41 0.48
CA ASP A 114 -12.21 -9.00 0.50
C ASP A 114 -13.23 -7.86 0.73
N PRO A 115 -14.25 -7.70 -0.14
CA PRO A 115 -15.30 -6.68 0.04
C PRO A 115 -15.94 -6.66 1.44
N ASN A 116 -16.12 -7.85 2.04
CA ASN A 116 -16.70 -8.03 3.37
C ASN A 116 -15.65 -8.02 4.50
N GLY A 117 -14.38 -7.99 4.14
CA GLY A 117 -13.26 -7.94 5.07
C GLY A 117 -12.98 -6.54 5.62
N PRO A 118 -12.01 -6.43 6.55
CA PRO A 118 -11.48 -5.15 6.99
C PRO A 118 -10.74 -4.43 5.84
N PHE A 119 -10.50 -3.13 6.02
CA PHE A 119 -9.52 -2.44 5.18
C PHE A 119 -8.13 -3.02 5.38
N LEU A 120 -7.26 -2.85 4.38
CA LEU A 120 -5.91 -3.42 4.39
C LEU A 120 -5.18 -3.06 5.67
N GLU A 121 -4.53 -4.07 6.26
CA GLU A 121 -3.76 -3.99 7.50
C GLU A 121 -4.37 -3.01 8.51
N THR A 122 -5.46 -3.41 9.16
CA THR A 122 -5.92 -2.72 10.38
C THR A 122 -5.14 -3.31 11.56
N ALA A 123 -4.48 -2.45 12.34
CA ALA A 123 -3.45 -2.74 13.36
C ALA A 123 -3.26 -4.22 13.79
N SER A 124 -2.21 -4.84 13.28
CA SER A 124 -1.40 -5.80 14.05
C SER A 124 -0.04 -5.16 14.30
N ALA A 125 0.67 -5.54 15.36
CA ALA A 125 1.92 -4.91 15.85
C ALA A 125 3.13 -4.90 14.87
N THR A 126 2.87 -5.22 13.60
CA THR A 126 3.81 -5.52 12.52
C THR A 126 3.64 -4.51 11.37
N THR A 127 3.21 -3.28 11.64
CA THR A 127 3.09 -2.23 10.61
C THR A 127 4.45 -1.58 10.32
N THR A 128 4.68 -1.15 9.07
CA THR A 128 5.88 -0.38 8.67
C THR A 128 5.43 0.97 8.11
N PRO A 129 5.90 2.10 8.67
CA PRO A 129 6.66 2.20 9.91
C PRO A 129 5.77 1.84 11.12
N PRO A 130 6.34 1.26 12.18
CA PRO A 130 5.59 1.02 13.40
C PRO A 130 5.06 2.36 13.95
N TRP A 131 3.89 2.32 14.57
CA TRP A 131 3.42 3.45 15.38
C TRP A 131 4.33 3.55 16.61
N THR A 132 5.42 4.29 16.46
CA THR A 132 6.37 4.58 17.54
C THR A 132 6.12 6.01 18.01
N THR A 133 6.22 6.23 19.32
CA THR A 133 6.09 7.59 19.85
C THR A 133 7.32 8.41 19.49
N LEU A 134 7.15 9.71 19.23
CA LEU A 134 8.27 10.59 18.89
C LEU A 134 9.38 10.57 19.96
N GLY A 135 9.02 10.38 21.23
CA GLY A 135 9.97 10.25 22.33
C GLY A 135 10.86 9.01 22.21
N GLU A 136 10.30 7.86 21.83
CA GLU A 136 11.07 6.62 21.60
C GLU A 136 12.01 6.77 20.39
N LEU A 137 11.56 7.42 19.31
CA LEU A 137 12.42 7.73 18.15
C LEU A 137 13.57 8.66 18.52
N GLN A 138 13.30 9.71 19.30
CA GLN A 138 14.33 10.64 19.74
C GLN A 138 15.38 9.94 20.60
N GLU A 139 14.96 9.06 21.51
CA GLU A 139 15.89 8.35 22.37
C GLU A 139 16.71 7.31 21.60
N ALA A 140 16.09 6.55 20.69
CA ALA A 140 16.80 5.65 19.80
C ALA A 140 17.84 6.39 18.93
N ALA A 141 17.49 7.57 18.41
CA ALA A 141 18.41 8.39 17.62
C ALA A 141 19.64 8.83 18.44
N LYS A 142 19.44 9.31 19.68
CA LYS A 142 20.56 9.69 20.57
C LYS A 142 21.51 8.52 20.83
N VAL A 143 20.96 7.32 21.06
CA VAL A 143 21.76 6.12 21.33
C VAL A 143 22.57 5.70 20.10
N ILE A 144 22.01 5.84 18.89
CA ILE A 144 22.75 5.57 17.64
C ILE A 144 23.87 6.60 17.44
N GLU A 145 23.62 7.87 17.76
CA GLU A 145 24.62 8.93 17.63
C GLU A 145 25.75 8.83 18.69
N SER A 146 25.49 8.19 19.83
CA SER A 146 26.47 8.09 20.93
C SER A 146 27.53 6.99 20.76
N ASP A 147 27.49 6.22 19.65
CA ASP A 147 28.45 5.14 19.29
C ASP A 147 28.61 4.03 20.37
N GLU A 148 27.72 4.02 21.38
CA GLU A 148 27.64 2.97 22.39
C GLU A 148 26.87 1.79 21.80
N LYS A 149 27.59 0.69 21.49
CA LYS A 149 27.00 -0.57 21.05
C LYS A 149 26.15 -1.19 22.15
N ASP A 150 24.87 -0.83 22.24
CA ASP A 150 23.91 -1.54 23.08
C ASP A 150 23.17 -2.62 22.27
N THR A 151 23.29 -3.86 22.74
CA THR A 151 22.67 -5.09 22.18
C THR A 151 21.13 -5.09 22.27
N ARG A 152 20.52 -4.05 22.86
CA ARG A 152 19.07 -3.87 22.98
C ARG A 152 18.42 -3.11 21.82
N ILE A 153 19.21 -2.61 20.87
CA ILE A 153 18.65 -2.08 19.63
C ILE A 153 18.26 -3.28 18.75
N GLN A 154 17.10 -3.88 19.05
CA GLN A 154 16.32 -4.51 18.00
C GLN A 154 15.85 -3.37 17.12
N VAL A 155 16.66 -3.10 16.09
CA VAL A 155 16.25 -2.31 14.96
C VAL A 155 14.98 -2.97 14.44
N LEU A 156 13.81 -2.45 14.84
CA LEU A 156 12.51 -2.78 14.27
C LEU A 156 12.50 -2.20 12.86
N ILE A 157 13.22 -2.84 11.93
CA ILE A 157 13.10 -2.64 10.48
C ILE A 157 12.25 -3.77 9.93
#